data_AF-A0A1G5D296-F1
#
_entry.id   AF-A0A1G5D296-F1
#
_cell.length_a   1.000
_cell.length_b   1.000
_cell.length_c   1.000
_cell.angle_alpha   90.00
_cell.angle_beta   90.00
_cell.angle_gamma   90.00
#
_symmetry.space_group_name_H-M   'P 1'
#
loop_
_entity.id
_entity.type
_entity.pdbx_description
1 polymer ?
#
loop_
_entity_poly.entity_id
_entity_poly.type
_entity_poly.pdbx_seq_one_letter_code
_entity_poly.pdbx_strand_id
1 'polypeptide(L)'
;MLQLSYLGIAFAFVFYLIFGITVKFMTLTVYEQNKARLGIILTSLFVFTVSSFSSGFIHVQSAQYIYGILFFLFSGIAMFIFVSLVVELHQISTRAKMRRFMLLFDIVDHYISEGKTNEEILDYLIVIQNLSVKEATDFLTFITDPTNHEFLSDVNAQIREAQLLKT
;
A
#
# COMPACT_ATOMS: atom_id res chain seq x y z
N MET A 1 -28.09 19.16 10.72
CA MET A 1 -27.15 18.01 10.67
C MET A 1 -27.40 17.09 9.48
N LEU A 2 -28.64 16.67 9.19
CA LEU A 2 -28.96 15.85 8.00
C LEU A 2 -28.46 16.45 6.67
N GLN A 3 -28.65 17.75 6.49
CA GLN A 3 -28.19 18.49 5.31
C GLN A 3 -26.67 18.43 5.12
N LEU A 4 -25.90 18.40 6.23
CA LEU A 4 -24.44 18.31 6.17
C LEU A 4 -24.00 16.91 5.70
N SER A 5 -24.68 15.86 6.17
CA SER A 5 -24.43 14.49 5.73
C SER A 5 -24.76 14.31 4.24
N TYR A 6 -25.88 14.85 3.77
CA TYR A 6 -26.22 14.81 2.34
C TYR A 6 -25.25 15.64 1.49
N LEU A 7 -24.80 16.79 1.98
CA LEU A 7 -23.77 17.58 1.33
C LEU A 7 -22.46 16.78 1.22
N GLY A 8 -22.07 16.06 2.26
CA GLY A 8 -20.88 15.20 2.24
C GLY A 8 -21.00 14.05 1.23
N ILE A 9 -22.17 13.42 1.12
CA ILE A 9 -22.45 12.40 0.11
C ILE A 9 -22.35 12.99 -1.30
N ALA A 10 -23.04 14.11 -1.57
CA ALA A 10 -23.01 14.78 -2.87
C ALA A 10 -21.58 15.23 -3.24
N PHE A 11 -20.86 15.80 -2.26
CA PHE A 11 -19.46 16.19 -2.42
C PHE A 11 -18.60 15.01 -2.83
N ALA A 12 -18.73 13.84 -2.19
CA ALA A 12 -17.93 12.66 -2.55
C ALA A 12 -18.13 12.24 -4.01
N PHE A 13 -19.37 12.26 -4.51
CA PHE A 13 -19.65 11.95 -5.92
C PHE A 13 -19.08 12.99 -6.89
N VAL A 14 -19.31 14.28 -6.60
CA VAL A 14 -18.83 15.38 -7.43
C VAL A 14 -17.32 15.41 -7.44
N PHE A 15 -16.68 15.23 -6.28
CA PHE A 15 -15.24 15.17 -6.13
C PHE A 15 -14.66 14.02 -6.95
N TYR A 16 -15.22 12.82 -6.83
CA TYR A 16 -14.80 11.66 -7.63
C TYR A 16 -14.89 11.93 -9.13
N LEU A 17 -16.02 12.48 -9.61
CA LEU A 17 -16.22 12.74 -11.04
C LEU A 17 -15.30 13.84 -11.57
N ILE A 18 -15.28 15.01 -10.92
CA ILE A 18 -14.51 16.17 -11.39
C ILE A 18 -13.02 15.85 -11.33
N PHE A 19 -12.51 15.41 -10.17
CA PHE A 19 -11.08 15.15 -10.03
C PHE A 19 -10.66 13.89 -10.77
N GLY A 20 -11.51 12.87 -10.85
CA GLY A 20 -11.23 11.66 -11.62
C GLY A 20 -11.04 11.94 -13.12
N ILE A 21 -11.89 12.79 -13.69
CA ILE A 21 -11.75 13.27 -15.07
C ILE A 21 -10.54 14.19 -15.20
N THR A 22 -10.35 15.13 -14.26
CA THR A 22 -9.26 16.12 -14.32
C THR A 22 -7.89 15.44 -14.34
N VAL A 23 -7.67 14.41 -13.52
CA VAL A 23 -6.41 13.65 -13.50
C VAL A 23 -6.11 12.97 -14.83
N LYS A 24 -7.11 12.61 -15.63
CA LYS A 24 -6.91 12.08 -16.99
C LYS A 24 -6.32 13.12 -17.95
N PHE A 25 -6.59 14.40 -17.72
CA PHE A 25 -6.13 15.50 -18.57
C PHE A 25 -4.85 16.17 -18.05
N MET A 26 -4.36 15.79 -16.87
CA MET A 26 -3.09 16.30 -16.35
C MET A 26 -1.90 15.67 -17.08
N THR A 27 -0.87 16.48 -17.36
CA THR A 27 0.42 16.06 -17.90
C THR A 27 1.28 15.39 -16.83
N LEU A 28 0.77 14.27 -16.31
CA LEU A 28 1.43 13.42 -15.33
C LEU A 28 1.86 12.11 -15.99
N THR A 29 2.87 11.46 -15.43
CA THR A 29 3.24 10.10 -15.87
C THR A 29 2.09 9.12 -15.58
N VAL A 30 2.00 8.01 -16.32
CA VAL A 30 0.94 6.99 -16.11
C VAL A 30 0.90 6.51 -14.67
N TYR A 31 2.07 6.36 -14.04
CA TYR A 31 2.18 5.97 -12.63
C TYR A 31 1.57 7.03 -11.69
N GLU A 32 1.92 8.30 -11.87
CA GLU A 32 1.41 9.39 -11.05
C GLU A 32 -0.09 9.62 -11.24
N GLN A 33 -0.59 9.48 -12.48
CA GLN A 33 -2.02 9.53 -12.78
C GLN A 33 -2.78 8.43 -12.03
N ASN A 34 -2.29 7.19 -12.06
CA ASN A 34 -2.92 6.08 -11.37
C ASN A 34 -2.87 6.25 -9.84
N LYS A 35 -1.76 6.74 -9.30
CA LYS A 35 -1.62 7.07 -7.88
C LYS A 35 -2.62 8.15 -7.45
N ALA A 36 -2.75 9.22 -8.24
CA ALA A 36 -3.70 10.29 -7.98
C ALA A 36 -5.16 9.82 -8.06
N ARG A 37 -5.51 9.00 -9.07
CA ARG A 37 -6.84 8.39 -9.19
C ARG A 37 -7.18 7.53 -7.98
N LEU A 38 -6.23 6.71 -7.53
CA LEU A 38 -6.42 5.88 -6.34
C LEU A 38 -6.63 6.72 -5.09
N GLY A 39 -5.86 7.80 -4.92
CA GLY A 39 -6.06 8.77 -3.84
C GLY A 39 -7.47 9.37 -3.86
N ILE A 40 -7.94 9.81 -5.02
CA ILE A 40 -9.29 10.36 -5.20
C ILE A 40 -10.37 9.33 -4.84
N ILE A 41 -10.22 8.08 -5.29
CA ILE A 41 -11.14 6.98 -4.95
C ILE A 41 -11.19 6.77 -3.45
N LEU A 42 -10.03 6.66 -2.79
CA LEU A 42 -9.95 6.44 -1.35
C LEU A 42 -10.58 7.60 -0.55
N THR A 43 -10.26 8.85 -0.90
CA THR A 43 -10.86 10.02 -0.24
C THR A 43 -12.37 10.07 -0.45
N SER A 44 -12.85 9.79 -1.66
CA SER A 44 -14.28 9.80 -1.98
C SER A 44 -15.02 8.71 -1.21
N LEU A 45 -14.49 7.49 -1.18
CA LEU A 45 -15.05 6.36 -0.42
C LEU A 45 -15.09 6.68 1.08
N PHE A 46 -14.03 7.27 1.63
CA PHE A 46 -13.98 7.64 3.03
C PHE A 46 -15.03 8.70 3.40
N VAL A 47 -15.11 9.79 2.64
CA VAL A 47 -16.10 10.85 2.87
C VAL A 47 -17.52 10.32 2.70
N PHE A 48 -17.77 9.50 1.67
CA PHE A 48 -19.06 8.86 1.47
C PHE A 48 -19.45 7.94 2.63
N THR A 49 -18.50 7.17 3.16
CA THR A 49 -18.70 6.25 4.29
C THR A 49 -19.08 7.01 5.54
N VAL A 50 -18.28 8.00 5.95
CA VAL A 50 -18.52 8.81 7.14
C VAL A 50 -19.86 9.56 7.02
N SER A 51 -20.12 10.16 5.86
CA SER A 51 -21.36 10.92 5.63
C SER A 51 -22.60 10.02 5.64
N SER A 52 -22.51 8.82 5.05
CA SER A 52 -23.59 7.83 5.07
C SER A 52 -23.82 7.29 6.48
N PHE A 53 -22.77 7.00 7.24
CA PHE A 53 -22.88 6.59 8.63
C PHE A 53 -23.59 7.66 9.49
N SER A 54 -23.15 8.91 9.39
CA SER A 54 -23.78 10.03 10.10
C SER A 54 -25.24 10.23 9.67
N SER A 55 -25.55 10.09 8.37
CA SER A 55 -26.92 10.11 7.88
C SER A 55 -27.77 9.00 8.49
N GLY A 56 -27.25 7.76 8.50
CA GLY A 56 -27.92 6.60 9.10
C GLY A 56 -28.25 6.82 10.57
N PHE A 57 -27.28 7.32 11.34
CA PHE A 57 -27.46 7.64 12.75
C PHE A 57 -28.58 8.67 13.00
N ILE A 58 -28.59 9.76 12.23
CA ILE A 58 -29.59 10.83 12.40
C ILE A 58 -31.00 10.34 12.02
N HIS A 59 -31.14 9.51 10.98
CA HIS A 59 -32.46 8.96 10.60
C HIS A 59 -33.00 7.99 11.66
N VAL A 60 -32.15 7.17 12.28
CA VAL A 60 -32.56 6.33 13.41
C VAL A 60 -33.01 7.18 14.60
N GLN A 61 -32.28 8.26 14.91
CA GLN A 61 -32.68 9.19 15.98
C GLN A 61 -34.02 9.88 15.69
N SER A 62 -34.32 10.12 14.41
CA SER A 62 -35.57 10.75 13.96
C SER A 62 -36.73 9.76 13.76
N ALA A 63 -36.63 8.53 14.29
CA ALA A 63 -37.58 7.44 14.13
C ALA A 63 -37.84 7.00 12.67
N GLN A 64 -36.97 7.39 11.73
CA GLN A 64 -37.01 6.99 10.32
C GLN A 64 -36.13 5.77 10.08
N TYR A 65 -36.48 4.65 10.72
CA TYR A 65 -35.63 3.45 10.78
C TYR A 65 -35.27 2.87 9.41
N ILE A 66 -36.20 2.87 8.45
CA ILE A 66 -35.95 2.33 7.10
C ILE A 66 -34.79 3.07 6.43
N TYR A 67 -34.82 4.41 6.44
CA TYR A 67 -33.74 5.22 5.88
C TYR A 67 -32.45 5.06 6.68
N GLY A 68 -32.55 4.96 8.01
CA GLY A 68 -31.40 4.70 8.89
C GLY A 68 -30.65 3.42 8.51
N ILE A 69 -31.37 2.31 8.40
CA ILE A 69 -30.82 1.00 8.00
C ILE A 69 -30.20 1.08 6.61
N LEU A 70 -30.87 1.72 5.66
CA LEU A 70 -30.39 1.85 4.28
C LEU A 70 -29.07 2.62 4.20
N PHE A 71 -28.94 3.74 4.92
CA PHE A 71 -27.71 4.52 4.97
C PHE A 71 -26.58 3.78 5.70
N PHE A 72 -26.87 3.01 6.75
CA PHE A 72 -25.87 2.15 7.38
C PHE A 72 -25.40 1.03 6.44
N LEU A 73 -26.29 0.46 5.63
CA LEU A 73 -25.93 -0.56 4.66
C LEU A 73 -24.99 0.01 3.58
N PHE A 74 -25.28 1.20 3.05
CA PHE A 74 -24.38 1.89 2.12
C PHE A 74 -23.03 2.22 2.75
N SER A 75 -23.01 2.68 4.00
CA SER A 75 -21.77 2.91 4.74
C SER A 75 -20.97 1.61 4.92
N GLY A 76 -21.63 0.50 5.24
CA GLY A 76 -20.98 -0.79 5.45
C GLY A 76 -20.32 -1.32 4.17
N ILE A 77 -21.02 -1.25 3.04
CA ILE A 77 -20.48 -1.65 1.73
C ILE A 77 -19.28 -0.77 1.35
N ALA A 78 -19.41 0.56 1.48
CA ALA A 78 -18.33 1.47 1.14
C ALA A 78 -17.09 1.26 2.02
N MET A 79 -17.29 0.99 3.33
CA MET A 79 -16.22 0.67 4.26
C MET A 79 -15.52 -0.64 3.89
N PHE A 80 -16.28 -1.68 3.52
CA PHE A 80 -15.71 -2.95 3.09
C PHE A 80 -14.79 -2.76 1.87
N ILE A 81 -15.27 -2.06 0.84
CA ILE A 81 -14.47 -1.74 -0.35
C ILE A 81 -13.22 -0.95 0.02
N PHE A 82 -13.36 0.06 0.88
CA PHE A 82 -12.24 0.88 1.33
C PHE A 82 -11.16 0.05 2.03
N VAL A 83 -11.56 -0.80 2.98
CA VAL A 83 -10.63 -1.67 3.72
C VAL A 83 -9.94 -2.66 2.77
N SER A 84 -10.68 -3.27 1.85
CA SER A 84 -10.09 -4.18 0.84
C SER A 84 -9.00 -3.49 0.02
N LEU A 85 -9.25 -2.27 -0.46
CA LEU A 85 -8.26 -1.49 -1.22
C LEU A 85 -7.02 -1.16 -0.39
N VAL A 86 -7.21 -0.75 0.88
CA VAL A 86 -6.09 -0.43 1.78
C VAL A 86 -5.23 -1.66 2.07
N VAL A 87 -5.87 -2.82 2.31
CA VAL A 87 -5.17 -4.08 2.54
C VAL A 87 -4.38 -4.50 1.29
N GLU A 88 -4.99 -4.42 0.11
CA GLU A 88 -4.33 -4.76 -1.15
C GLU A 88 -3.12 -3.83 -1.42
N LEU A 89 -3.27 -2.53 -1.19
CA LEU A 89 -2.18 -1.56 -1.28
C LEU A 89 -1.04 -1.88 -0.32
N HIS A 90 -1.38 -2.24 0.92
CA HIS A 90 -0.39 -2.65 1.91
C HIS A 90 0.35 -3.90 1.46
N GLN A 91 -0.36 -4.92 0.97
CA GLN A 91 0.26 -6.14 0.45
C GLN A 91 1.18 -5.87 -0.73
N ILE A 92 0.79 -5.01 -1.69
CA ILE A 92 1.64 -4.63 -2.83
C ILE A 92 2.92 -3.95 -2.35
N SER A 93 2.80 -2.99 -1.44
CA SER A 93 3.96 -2.31 -0.84
C SER A 93 4.89 -3.30 -0.14
N THR A 94 4.33 -4.21 0.66
CA THR A 94 5.12 -5.22 1.39
C THR A 94 5.81 -6.19 0.43
N ARG A 95 5.13 -6.66 -0.63
CA ARG A 95 5.75 -7.50 -1.67
C ARG A 95 6.87 -6.76 -2.40
N ALA A 96 6.69 -5.48 -2.72
CA ALA A 96 7.72 -4.67 -3.37
C ALA A 96 8.95 -4.49 -2.47
N LYS A 97 8.75 -4.21 -1.18
CA LYS A 97 9.84 -4.13 -0.19
C LYS A 97 10.57 -5.46 -0.06
N MET A 98 9.84 -6.56 0.06
CA MET A 98 10.41 -7.90 0.16
C MET A 98 11.24 -8.26 -1.08
N ARG A 99 10.74 -7.95 -2.28
CA ARG A 99 11.49 -8.18 -3.54
C ARG A 99 12.78 -7.37 -3.58
N ARG A 100 12.75 -6.10 -3.15
CA ARG A 100 13.96 -5.27 -3.08
C ARG A 100 14.96 -5.84 -2.08
N PHE A 101 14.48 -6.29 -0.92
CA PHE A 101 15.30 -6.93 0.11
C PHE A 101 15.97 -8.22 -0.41
N MET A 102 15.22 -9.10 -1.08
CA MET A 102 15.77 -10.32 -1.67
C MET A 102 16.83 -10.04 -2.75
N LEU A 103 16.62 -9.02 -3.59
CA LEU A 103 17.62 -8.60 -4.57
C LEU A 103 18.89 -8.06 -3.91
N LEU A 104 18.75 -7.29 -2.83
CA LEU A 104 19.89 -6.82 -2.04
C LEU A 104 20.65 -8.00 -1.41
N PHE A 105 19.93 -8.98 -0.88
CA PHE A 105 20.52 -10.20 -0.33
C PHE A 105 21.32 -10.95 -1.40
N ASP A 106 20.77 -11.21 -2.59
CA ASP A 106 21.48 -11.90 -3.69
C ASP A 106 22.79 -11.18 -4.08
N ILE A 107 22.78 -9.84 -4.13
CA ILE A 107 23.97 -9.05 -4.49
C ILE A 107 25.02 -9.13 -3.38
N VAL A 108 24.60 -9.02 -2.12
CA VAL A 108 25.54 -9.04 -1.00
C VAL A 108 26.09 -10.44 -0.75
N ASP A 109 25.28 -11.48 -0.86
CA ASP A 109 25.71 -12.88 -0.81
C ASP A 109 26.78 -13.16 -1.88
N HIS A 110 26.57 -12.65 -3.10
CA HIS A 110 27.59 -12.72 -4.14
C HIS A 110 28.89 -11.99 -3.73
N TYR A 111 28.82 -10.78 -3.16
CA TYR A 111 30.02 -10.07 -2.69
C TYR A 111 30.74 -10.77 -1.52
N ILE A 112 30.01 -11.42 -0.62
CA ILE A 112 30.59 -12.25 0.45
C ILE A 112 31.32 -13.44 -0.18
N SER A 113 30.71 -14.10 -1.17
CA SER A 113 31.31 -15.24 -1.88
C SER A 113 32.58 -14.86 -2.67
N GLU A 114 32.65 -13.62 -3.17
CA GLU A 114 33.83 -13.05 -3.82
C GLU A 114 34.94 -12.66 -2.83
N GLY A 115 34.69 -12.76 -1.51
CA GLY A 115 35.64 -12.43 -0.46
C GLY A 115 35.81 -10.93 -0.23
N LYS A 116 34.82 -10.11 -0.61
CA LYS A 116 34.85 -8.66 -0.34
C LYS A 116 34.80 -8.38 1.16
N THR A 117 35.42 -7.28 1.54
CA THR A 117 35.44 -6.84 2.94
C THR A 117 34.08 -6.28 3.36
N ASN A 118 33.77 -6.38 4.66
CA ASN A 118 32.54 -5.80 5.20
C ASN A 118 32.43 -4.29 4.94
N GLU A 119 33.56 -3.58 4.88
CA GLU A 119 33.61 -2.15 4.59
C GLU A 119 33.17 -1.84 3.14
N GLU A 120 33.62 -2.63 2.17
CA GLU A 120 33.22 -2.49 0.76
C GLU A 120 31.73 -2.79 0.55
N ILE A 121 31.20 -3.77 1.27
CA ILE A 121 29.77 -4.11 1.24
C ILE A 121 28.95 -2.98 1.88
N LEU A 122 29.42 -2.42 2.99
CA LEU A 122 28.75 -1.29 3.66
C LEU A 122 28.72 -0.05 2.76
N ASP A 123 29.84 0.24 2.09
CA ASP A 123 29.95 1.34 1.14
C ASP A 123 28.97 1.16 -0.03
N TYR A 124 28.86 -0.06 -0.58
CA TYR A 124 27.85 -0.38 -1.58
C TYR A 124 26.41 -0.12 -1.08
N LEU A 125 26.08 -0.58 0.12
CA LEU A 125 24.74 -0.41 0.70
C LEU A 125 24.39 1.07 0.95
N ILE A 126 25.35 1.85 1.43
CA ILE A 126 25.13 3.27 1.75
C ILE A 126 25.15 4.13 0.48
N VAL A 127 26.18 4.00 -0.36
CA VAL A 127 26.43 4.91 -1.48
C VAL A 127 25.60 4.55 -2.71
N ILE A 128 25.47 3.27 -3.04
CA ILE A 128 24.80 2.83 -4.27
C ILE A 128 23.32 2.58 -4.02
N GLN A 129 22.98 1.96 -2.89
CA GLN A 129 21.59 1.61 -2.56
C GLN A 129 20.87 2.68 -1.72
N ASN A 130 21.57 3.76 -1.32
CA ASN A 130 21.06 4.88 -0.53
C ASN A 130 20.39 4.44 0.79
N LEU A 131 20.91 3.39 1.43
CA LEU A 131 20.48 3.04 2.79
C LEU A 131 21.12 3.99 3.80
N SER A 132 20.42 4.27 4.90
CA SER A 132 21.07 4.93 6.03
C SER A 132 22.15 4.03 6.61
N VAL A 133 23.19 4.63 7.23
CA VAL A 133 24.28 3.87 7.86
C VAL A 133 23.75 2.79 8.81
N LYS A 134 22.75 3.16 9.62
CA LYS A 134 22.11 2.24 10.56
C LYS A 134 21.42 1.07 9.84
N GLU A 135 20.63 1.35 8.80
CA GLU A 135 19.93 0.29 8.04
C GLU A 135 20.91 -0.63 7.32
N ALA A 136 22.01 -0.09 6.78
CA ALA A 136 23.05 -0.88 6.12
C ALA A 136 23.77 -1.81 7.12
N THR A 137 24.12 -1.31 8.30
CA THR A 137 24.75 -2.13 9.36
C THR A 137 23.78 -3.17 9.92
N ASP A 138 22.52 -2.81 10.19
CA ASP A 138 21.50 -3.74 10.67
C ASP A 138 21.23 -4.83 9.62
N PHE A 139 21.18 -4.47 8.34
CA PHE A 139 21.06 -5.43 7.23
C PHE A 139 22.27 -6.37 7.15
N LEU A 140 23.50 -5.84 7.18
CA LEU A 140 24.72 -6.64 7.13
C LEU A 140 24.80 -7.60 8.33
N THR A 141 24.44 -7.14 9.52
CA THR A 141 24.41 -7.95 10.75
C THR A 141 23.35 -9.06 10.65
N PHE A 142 22.20 -8.76 10.05
CA PHE A 142 21.13 -9.72 9.85
C PHE A 142 21.54 -10.85 8.89
N ILE A 143 22.19 -10.53 7.78
CA ILE A 143 22.59 -11.52 6.77
C ILE A 143 23.86 -12.29 7.12
N THR A 144 24.72 -11.76 8.00
CA THR A 144 25.92 -12.47 8.47
C THR A 144 25.63 -13.46 9.60
N ASP A 145 24.43 -13.39 10.21
CA ASP A 145 23.93 -14.45 11.09
C ASP A 145 23.67 -15.74 10.27
N PRO A 146 24.34 -16.86 10.58
CA PRO A 146 24.21 -18.11 9.84
C PRO A 146 22.76 -18.60 9.72
N THR A 147 21.96 -18.40 10.77
CA THR A 147 20.57 -18.87 10.84
C THR A 147 19.69 -18.10 9.86
N ASN A 148 19.88 -16.77 9.81
CA ASN A 148 19.10 -15.90 8.94
C ASN A 148 19.56 -16.03 7.49
N HIS A 149 20.86 -16.22 7.27
CA HIS A 149 21.42 -16.45 5.95
C HIS A 149 20.85 -17.71 5.30
N GLU A 150 20.84 -18.83 6.02
CA GLU A 150 20.32 -20.11 5.52
C GLU A 150 18.82 -19.98 5.20
N PHE A 151 18.05 -19.35 6.10
CA PHE A 151 16.64 -19.06 5.86
C PHE A 151 16.40 -18.22 4.60
N LEU A 152 17.16 -17.13 4.40
CA LEU A 152 16.99 -16.27 3.23
C LEU A 152 17.40 -16.96 1.92
N SER A 153 18.46 -17.76 1.96
CA SER A 153 18.91 -18.57 0.83
C SER A 153 17.84 -19.59 0.41
N ASP A 154 17.27 -20.31 1.37
CA ASP A 154 16.21 -21.30 1.13
C ASP A 154 14.95 -20.64 0.55
N VAL A 155 14.56 -19.48 1.08
CA VAL A 155 13.43 -18.70 0.56
C VAL A 155 13.68 -18.24 -0.87
N ASN A 156 14.89 -17.77 -1.19
CA ASN A 156 15.24 -17.37 -2.55
C ASN A 156 15.25 -18.56 -3.54
N ALA A 157 15.73 -19.73 -3.11
CA ALA A 157 15.70 -20.95 -3.91
C ALA A 157 14.25 -21.34 -4.26
N GLN A 158 13.36 -21.39 -3.26
CA GLN A 158 11.94 -21.69 -3.47
C GLN A 158 11.24 -20.68 -4.38
N ILE A 159 11.61 -19.40 -4.30
CA ILE A 159 11.04 -18.35 -5.16
C ILE A 159 11.52 -18.52 -6.62
N ARG A 160 12.78 -18.89 -6.85
CA ARG A 160 13.30 -19.18 -8.19
C ARG A 160 12.61 -20.41 -8.78
N GLU A 161 12.45 -21.48 -8.00
CA GLU A 161 11.71 -22.68 -8.41
C GLU A 161 10.25 -22.37 -8.78
N ALA A 162 9.56 -21.56 -7.96
CA ALA A 162 8.18 -21.14 -8.23
C ALA A 162 8.05 -20.24 -9.47
N GLN A 163 9.10 -19.52 -9.86
CA GLN A 163 9.13 -18.74 -11.10
C GLN A 163 9.35 -19.62 -12.33
N LEU A 164 10.21 -20.64 -12.23
CA LEU A 164 10.46 -21.59 -13.31
C LEU A 164 9.20 -22.38 -13.68
N LEU A 165 8.38 -22.74 -12.69
CA LEU A 165 7.10 -23.44 -12.88
C LEU A 165 5.97 -22.58 -13.48
N LYS A 166 6.15 -21.26 -13.60
CA LYS A 166 5.18 -20.34 -14.22
C LYS A 166 5.47 -20.05 -15.70
N THR A 167 6.58 -20.56 -16.22
CA THR A 167 6.98 -20.51 -17.64
C THR A 167 6.54 -21.77 -18.36
#